data_AF-A0A628RE83-F1
#
_entry.id   AF-A0A628RE83-F1
#
_cell.length_a   1.000
_cell.length_b   1.000
_cell.length_c   1.000
_cell.angle_alpha   90.00
_cell.angle_beta   90.00
_cell.angle_gamma   90.00
#
_symmetry.space_group_name_H-M   'P 1'
#
loop_
_entity.id
_entity.type
_entity.pdbx_description
1 polymer ?
#
loop_
_entity_poly.entity_id
_entity_poly.type
_entity_poly.pdbx_seq_one_letter_code
_entity_poly.pdbx_strand_id
1 'polypeptide(L)' 'YYQSVLIKRALTRYPLHVVRWEGDPERNPFGLALDCYASTPQRLQVAGLDEVDKTRTGGTQ' A
#
# COMPACT_ATOMS: atom_id res chain seq x y z
N TYR A 1 -8.76 18.19 6.87
CA TYR A 1 -8.90 19.07 5.70
C TYR A 1 -7.52 19.59 5.37
N TYR A 2 -6.91 19.15 4.27
CA TYR A 2 -5.76 19.86 3.70
C TYR A 2 -6.27 20.43 2.38
N GLN A 3 -6.48 21.75 2.35
CA GLN A 3 -6.90 22.51 1.17
C GLN A 3 -8.19 22.03 0.49
N SER A 4 -9.32 21.98 1.21
CA SER A 4 -10.70 21.87 0.67
C SER A 4 -11.04 20.72 -0.32
N VAL A 5 -10.10 19.84 -0.67
CA VAL A 5 -10.32 18.73 -1.61
C VAL A 5 -10.68 17.45 -0.86
N LEU A 6 -11.70 16.75 -1.37
CA LEU A 6 -12.08 15.42 -0.90
C LEU A 6 -11.06 14.38 -1.40
N ILE A 7 -10.30 13.78 -0.48
CA ILE A 7 -9.31 12.74 -0.79
C ILE A 7 -9.91 11.38 -0.44
N LYS A 8 -9.99 10.47 -1.42
CA LYS A 8 -10.35 9.07 -1.18
C LYS A 8 -9.17 8.33 -0.55
N ARG A 9 -9.44 7.59 0.52
CA ARG A 9 -8.43 6.78 1.23
C ARG A 9 -8.76 5.31 1.02
N ALA A 10 -7.75 4.50 0.72
CA ALA A 10 -7.87 3.06 0.63
C ALA A 10 -6.57 2.42 1.16
N LEU A 11 -6.71 1.29 1.84
CA LEU A 11 -5.55 0.49 2.25
C LEU A 11 -5.20 -0.48 1.12
N THR A 12 -3.94 -0.49 0.72
CA THR A 12 -3.44 -1.37 -0.34
C THR A 12 -2.24 -2.16 0.18
N ARG A 13 -2.29 -3.48 0.04
CA ARG A 13 -1.18 -4.38 0.28
C ARG A 13 -0.32 -4.45 -0.96
N TYR A 14 0.94 -4.07 -0.84
CA TYR A 14 1.95 -4.18 -1.88
C TYR A 14 2.84 -5.39 -1.59
N PRO A 15 2.64 -6.52 -2.28
CA PRO A 15 3.50 -7.69 -2.10
C PRO A 15 4.84 -7.41 -2.77
N LEU A 16 5.90 -7.28 -1.96
CA LEU A 16 7.25 -7.06 -2.44
C LEU A 16 7.93 -8.41 -2.70
N HIS A 17 8.66 -8.52 -3.81
CA HIS A 17 9.49 -9.68 -4.09
C HIS A 17 10.89 -9.47 -3.53
N VAL A 18 11.32 -10.34 -2.63
CA VAL A 18 12.64 -10.26 -2.00
C VAL A 18 13.50 -11.38 -2.55
N VAL A 19 14.63 -11.02 -3.15
CA VAL A 19 15.58 -11.97 -3.75
C VAL A 19 16.91 -11.92 -3.03
N ARG A 20 17.64 -13.02 -3.08
CA ARG A 20 19.04 -13.06 -2.63
C ARG A 20 19.89 -12.28 -3.61
N TRP A 21 20.75 -11.40 -3.08
CA TRP A 21 21.68 -10.60 -3.87
C TRP A 21 23.07 -10.65 -3.27
N GLU A 22 24.01 -11.24 -4.02
CA GLU A 22 25.42 -11.34 -3.68
C GLU A 22 26.14 -10.03 -4.06
N GLY A 23 25.81 -8.96 -3.34
CA GLY A 23 26.51 -7.68 -3.42
C GLY A 23 27.66 -7.57 -2.41
N ASP A 24 28.27 -6.38 -2.35
CA ASP A 24 29.27 -6.07 -1.33
C ASP A 24 28.65 -6.16 0.08
N PRO A 25 29.12 -7.06 0.97
CA PRO A 25 28.55 -7.26 2.29
C PRO A 25 28.65 -6.03 3.20
N GLU A 26 29.60 -5.12 2.97
CA GLU A 26 29.68 -3.84 3.72
C GLU A 26 28.51 -2.91 3.37
N ARG A 27 28.02 -2.98 2.12
CA ARG A 27 26.93 -2.13 1.63
C ARG A 27 25.56 -2.81 1.75
N ASN A 28 25.54 -4.14 1.74
CA ASN A 28 24.34 -4.94 1.94
C ASN A 28 24.62 -6.08 2.92
N PRO A 29 24.54 -5.81 4.24
CA PRO A 29 24.81 -6.82 5.26
C PRO A 29 23.84 -8.00 5.23
N PHE A 30 22.64 -7.81 4.65
CA PHE A 30 21.60 -8.84 4.60
C PHE A 30 21.69 -9.71 3.35
N GLY A 31 22.42 -9.28 2.32
CA GLY A 31 22.48 -9.99 1.04
C GLY A 31 21.10 -10.14 0.36
N LEU A 32 20.21 -9.17 0.57
CA LEU A 32 18.84 -9.18 0.01
C LEU A 32 18.62 -7.96 -0.89
N ALA A 33 17.81 -8.13 -1.93
CA ALA A 33 17.35 -7.04 -2.79
C ALA A 33 15.84 -7.13 -3.02
N LEU A 34 15.22 -5.99 -3.34
CA LEU A 34 13.83 -5.91 -3.74
C LEU A 34 13.75 -5.99 -5.27
N ASP A 35 13.10 -7.02 -5.78
CA ASP A 35 12.86 -7.24 -7.21
C ASP A 35 11.40 -6.90 -7.55
N CYS A 36 11.07 -5.61 -7.45
CA CYS A 36 9.73 -5.11 -7.74
C CYS A 36 8.60 -5.81 -6.93
N TYR A 37 7.40 -5.87 -7.50
CA TYR A 37 6.23 -6.48 -6.86
C TYR A 37 6.13 -7.96 -7.20
N ALA A 38 5.90 -8.79 -6.19
CA ALA A 38 5.68 -10.23 -6.37
C ALA A 38 4.33 -10.53 -7.04
N SER A 39 3.35 -9.64 -6.90
CA SER A 39 2.06 -9.74 -7.57
C SER A 39 1.35 -8.38 -7.61
N THR A 40 0.16 -8.33 -8.20
CA THR A 40 -0.64 -7.11 -8.28
C THR A 40 -1.02 -6.62 -6.88
N PRO A 41 -0.84 -5.31 -6.57
CA PRO A 41 -1.26 -4.74 -5.30
C PRO A 41 -2.74 -4.99 -5.02
N GLN A 42 -3.05 -5.41 -3.79
CA GLN A 42 -4.41 -5.80 -3.41
C GLN A 42 -5.01 -4.75 -2.50
N ARG A 43 -6.21 -4.26 -2.83
CA ARG A 43 -6.96 -3.39 -1.92
C ARG A 43 -7.46 -4.23 -0.74
N LEU A 44 -7.08 -3.81 0.46
CA LEU A 44 -7.54 -4.41 1.70
C LEU A 44 -8.86 -3.77 2.11
N GLN A 45 -9.85 -4.61 2.40
CA GLN A 45 -11.08 -4.21 3.08
C GLN A 45 -10.84 -4.41 4.58
N VAL A 46 -11.00 -3.34 5.35
CA VAL A 46 -10.85 -3.39 6.81
C VAL A 46 -12.17 -2.95 7.39
N ALA A 47 -12.82 -3.87 8.12
CA ALA A 47 -14.05 -3.59 8.83
C ALA A 47 -13.86 -2.34 9.71
N GLY A 48 -14.61 -1.28 9.42
CA GLY A 48 -14.54 0.03 10.08
C GLY A 48 -13.91 1.15 9.27
N LEU A 49 -13.00 0.88 8.32
CA LEU A 49 -12.47 1.91 7.41
C LEU A 49 -13.34 2.07 6.16
N ASP A 50 -13.92 0.98 5.67
CA ASP A 50 -14.78 0.98 4.48
C ASP A 50 -16.15 1.64 4.76
N GLU A 51 -16.62 1.64 6.00
CA GLU A 51 -17.89 2.23 6.42
C GLU A 51 -17.85 3.77 6.37
N VAL A 52 -16.68 4.36 6.64
CA VAL A 52 -16.43 5.80 6.56
C VAL A 52 -16.36 6.29 5.10
N ASP A 53 -15.92 5.45 4.15
CA ASP A 53 -15.93 5.78 2.70
C ASP A 53 -17.36 5.73 2.12
N LYS A 54 -18.17 4.75 2.54
CA LYS A 54 -19.55 4.59 2.05
C LYS A 54 -20.50 5.67 2.56
N THR A 55 -20.47 5.97 3.87
CA THR A 55 -21.32 7.02 4.48
C THR A 55 -21.06 8.41 3.91
N ARG A 56 -19.85 8.65 3.41
CA ARG A 56 -19.44 9.94 2.86
C ARG A 56 -19.75 10.14 1.37
N THR A 57 -20.10 9.07 0.66
CA THR A 57 -20.47 9.12 -0.77
C THR A 57 -22.00 9.18 -0.98
N GLY A 58 -22.80 9.09 0.09
CA GLY A 58 -24.26 9.03 0.05
C GLY A 58 -25.02 10.35 0.31
N GLY A 59 -24.41 11.51 0.07
CA GLY A 59 -25.01 12.81 0.35
C GLY A 59 -25.20 13.69 -0.88
N THR A 60 -26.19 13.36 -1.74
CA THR A 60 -27.05 14.30 -2.50
C THR A 60 -28.11 13.46 -3.25
N GLN A 61 -29.33 13.46 -2.72
CA GLN A 61 -30.57 13.61 -3.50
C GLN A 61 -31.42 14.63 -2.76
#